data_AF-A0A835XRS7-F1
#
_entry.id   AF-A0A835XRS7-F1
#
_cell.length_a   1.000
_cell.length_b   1.000
_cell.length_c   1.000
_cell.angle_alpha   90.00
_cell.angle_beta   90.00
_cell.angle_gamma   90.00
#
_symmetry.space_group_name_H-M   'P 1'
#
loop_
_entity.id
_entity.type
_entity.pdbx_description
1 polymer ?
#
loop_
_entity_poly.entity_id
_entity_poly.type
_entity_poly.pdbx_seq_one_letter_code
_entity_poly.pdbx_strand_id
1 'polypeptide(L)'
;MVRTALVFGRKFGSGVNKTEERVLAVGNFTDGTPARIAFENWVVLAGRNASIITYVTDVNMDAMATVNFNDFTLVYLPSDTINTKGGLTPALSAAFNTRAKTVEANGLSHVVNYVNNGGSFLALTQVGFVPGNRYQFMPMPLNPDRSGDPFTIVTEEFPDVSITPEIHFFNTWADNENLDHMYWHAKATGPVGWDWGGLRVVAYKTGECEIDIKTGMPLFGLKTNCNATIMCNPITMLTAENCYDGIDNDGDGKIDYLDMDCVRCGDGIVTPPFETCDEGDLLPSGKCGPTCQWATALPPPDDSISAPPPPPPPGVLTKNDPVFNYCYDLSNAGCAACASDSCETVDKFWSDAGACIVPKSFGGAFPDERICPNANNQIGLLNSNITIGDAENRTVVGTVKLYRTDGGQLHVTALMVCPYMIHSKSTESYDINAVVVMSITWGGKESFLTYPMVRPDSGLFRYTCYTWVIDLYDALVGLGYDGSDVKCRVSTGAGLPAPSSGVQLMAAVCPRTSRPASR
;
A
#
# COMPACT_ATOMS: atom_id res chain seq x y z
N MET A 1 16.23 -7.18 6.18
CA MET A 1 15.07 -6.59 5.48
C MET A 1 14.90 -7.29 4.17
N VAL A 2 13.67 -7.69 3.87
CA VAL A 2 13.28 -8.47 2.70
C VAL A 2 13.06 -7.51 1.52
N ARG A 3 13.70 -7.77 0.37
CA ARG A 3 13.81 -6.83 -0.76
C ARG A 3 12.94 -7.16 -2.00
N THR A 4 12.04 -8.13 -1.84
CA THR A 4 10.81 -8.54 -2.58
C THR A 4 10.49 -9.92 -2.03
N ALA A 5 9.25 -10.21 -1.64
CA ALA A 5 8.90 -11.57 -1.20
C ALA A 5 7.47 -11.99 -1.50
N LEU A 6 7.36 -13.29 -1.74
CA LEU A 6 6.15 -14.08 -1.62
C LEU A 6 6.16 -14.78 -0.26
N VAL A 7 5.14 -14.54 0.55
CA VAL A 7 4.98 -15.19 1.84
C VAL A 7 3.64 -15.91 1.87
N PHE A 8 3.69 -17.20 2.15
CA PHE A 8 2.53 -18.03 2.39
C PHE A 8 2.66 -18.55 3.80
N GLY A 9 1.59 -18.54 4.59
CA GLY A 9 1.65 -19.31 5.82
C GLY A 9 0.59 -18.95 6.82
N ARG A 10 -0.01 -19.99 7.38
CA ARG A 10 -0.72 -19.88 8.66
C ARG A 10 0.29 -19.54 9.74
N LYS A 11 -0.10 -18.65 10.65
CA LYS A 11 0.67 -18.29 11.85
C LYS A 11 1.35 -19.54 12.43
N PHE A 12 2.66 -19.48 12.62
CA PHE A 12 3.43 -20.51 13.32
C PHE A 12 2.73 -20.82 14.66
N GLY A 13 1.98 -21.93 14.73
CA GLY A 13 1.51 -22.46 16.01
C GLY A 13 0.06 -22.95 16.20
N SER A 14 -0.76 -23.25 15.18
CA SER A 14 -2.12 -23.75 15.55
C SER A 14 -2.83 -24.78 14.64
N GLY A 15 -2.18 -25.43 13.68
CA GLY A 15 -2.92 -26.29 12.72
C GLY A 15 -2.38 -27.67 12.42
N VAL A 16 -1.05 -27.85 12.39
CA VAL A 16 -0.48 -29.12 11.93
C VAL A 16 0.19 -29.82 13.10
N ASN A 17 -0.25 -31.04 13.40
CA ASN A 17 0.37 -31.99 14.33
C ASN A 17 1.74 -32.47 13.78
N LYS A 18 2.65 -31.54 13.43
CA LYS A 18 4.04 -31.89 13.16
C LYS A 18 4.74 -31.94 14.50
N THR A 19 5.17 -33.14 14.89
CA THR A 19 5.77 -33.41 16.20
C THR A 19 7.11 -32.68 16.41
N GLU A 20 7.71 -32.15 15.34
CA GLU A 20 8.95 -31.35 15.39
C GLU A 20 8.87 -30.19 14.38
N GLU A 21 9.24 -28.98 14.81
CA GLU A 21 9.41 -27.84 13.91
C GLU A 21 10.67 -28.03 13.07
N ARG A 22 10.50 -28.12 11.75
CA ARG A 22 11.61 -28.25 10.79
C ARG A 22 11.47 -27.24 9.67
N VAL A 23 12.59 -26.76 9.17
CA VAL A 23 12.64 -25.78 8.08
C VAL A 23 13.42 -26.37 6.91
N LEU A 24 12.90 -26.27 5.69
CA LEU A 24 13.65 -26.57 4.47
C LEU A 24 14.16 -25.25 3.89
N ALA A 25 15.47 -25.11 3.72
CA ALA A 25 16.07 -23.96 3.05
C ALA A 25 16.78 -24.44 1.76
N VAL A 26 16.36 -23.91 0.61
CA VAL A 26 16.93 -24.30 -0.69
C VAL A 26 17.71 -23.14 -1.29
N GLY A 27 19.03 -23.27 -1.39
CA GLY A 27 19.91 -22.20 -1.84
C GLY A 27 21.36 -22.64 -1.76
N ASN A 28 22.28 -21.92 -2.40
CA ASN A 28 23.71 -22.23 -2.37
C ASN A 28 24.37 -21.79 -1.05
N PHE A 29 23.74 -22.18 0.06
CA PHE A 29 24.15 -21.81 1.40
C PHE A 29 25.51 -22.44 1.71
N THR A 30 26.53 -21.60 1.81
CA THR A 30 27.82 -21.96 2.39
C THR A 30 28.03 -21.15 3.67
N ASP A 31 28.84 -21.69 4.59
CA ASP A 31 29.12 -21.02 5.87
C ASP A 31 29.61 -19.60 5.64
N GLY A 32 29.00 -18.64 6.33
CA GLY A 32 29.34 -17.23 6.21
C GLY A 32 28.74 -16.49 5.02
N THR A 33 27.92 -17.14 4.17
CA THR A 33 27.22 -16.42 3.10
C THR A 33 26.14 -15.49 3.63
N PRO A 34 25.95 -14.29 3.04
CA PRO A 34 24.91 -13.35 3.44
C PRO A 34 23.50 -13.96 3.48
N ALA A 35 23.12 -14.77 2.48
CA ALA A 35 21.82 -15.42 2.45
C ALA A 35 21.61 -16.37 3.65
N ARG A 36 22.63 -17.15 4.00
CA ARG A 36 22.60 -18.09 5.14
C ARG A 36 22.53 -17.33 6.46
N ILE A 37 23.43 -16.38 6.67
CA ILE A 37 23.51 -15.56 7.89
C ILE A 37 22.18 -14.85 8.14
N ALA A 38 21.62 -14.21 7.11
CA ALA A 38 20.35 -13.49 7.23
C ALA A 38 19.22 -14.42 7.69
N PHE A 39 19.11 -15.60 7.07
CA PHE A 39 18.05 -16.55 7.39
C PHE A 39 18.21 -17.18 8.78
N GLU A 40 19.43 -17.63 9.13
CA GLU A 40 19.71 -18.16 10.47
C GLU A 40 19.41 -17.11 11.55
N ASN A 41 19.76 -15.84 11.31
CA ASN A 41 19.42 -14.74 12.22
C ASN A 41 17.91 -14.54 12.36
N TRP A 42 17.13 -14.65 11.27
CA TRP A 42 15.67 -14.57 11.36
C TRP A 42 15.08 -15.70 12.19
N VAL A 43 15.60 -16.93 12.03
CA VAL A 43 15.18 -18.09 12.83
C VAL A 43 15.51 -17.88 14.31
N VAL A 44 16.71 -17.34 14.63
CA VAL A 44 17.11 -17.02 16.00
C VAL A 44 16.26 -15.89 16.60
N LEU A 45 15.97 -14.83 15.83
CA LEU A 45 15.10 -13.74 16.26
C LEU A 45 13.66 -14.20 16.51
N ALA A 46 13.19 -15.23 15.80
CA ALA A 46 11.93 -15.92 16.07
C ALA A 46 11.97 -16.84 17.32
N GLY A 47 13.06 -16.81 18.09
CA GLY A 47 13.24 -17.60 19.30
C GLY A 47 13.49 -19.09 19.03
N ARG A 48 13.97 -19.46 17.83
CA ARG A 48 14.24 -20.84 17.44
C ARG A 48 15.74 -21.09 17.25
N ASN A 49 16.15 -22.36 17.30
CA ASN A 49 17.54 -22.74 17.03
C ASN A 49 17.74 -22.96 15.53
N ALA A 50 18.79 -22.41 14.93
CA ALA A 50 19.14 -22.62 13.53
C ALA A 50 19.34 -24.11 13.15
N SER A 51 19.55 -25.00 14.14
CA SER A 51 19.64 -26.45 13.93
C SER A 51 18.38 -27.09 13.35
N ILE A 52 17.23 -26.42 13.37
CA ILE A 52 15.99 -26.92 12.75
C ILE A 52 16.01 -26.81 11.21
N ILE A 53 17.02 -26.14 10.65
CA ILE A 53 17.12 -25.87 9.22
C ILE A 53 17.82 -27.04 8.53
N THR A 54 17.10 -27.65 7.58
CA THR A 54 17.62 -28.59 6.60
C THR A 54 17.98 -27.84 5.33
N TYR A 55 19.24 -27.90 4.94
CA TYR A 55 19.74 -27.22 3.75
C TYR A 55 19.79 -28.14 2.53
N VAL A 56 19.26 -27.65 1.41
CA VAL A 56 19.49 -28.19 0.07
C VAL A 56 20.30 -27.16 -0.72
N THR A 57 21.49 -27.58 -1.15
CA THR A 57 22.54 -26.75 -1.78
C THR A 57 22.99 -27.41 -3.08
N ASP A 58 23.84 -26.73 -3.87
CA ASP A 58 24.37 -27.29 -5.12
C ASP A 58 25.14 -28.61 -4.87
N VAL A 59 25.75 -28.76 -3.68
CA VAL A 59 26.57 -29.93 -3.32
C VAL A 59 25.71 -31.17 -3.06
N ASN A 60 24.45 -31.00 -2.64
CA ASN A 60 23.53 -32.08 -2.31
C ASN A 60 22.18 -31.92 -3.05
N MET A 61 22.21 -31.37 -4.26
CA MET A 61 21.01 -31.05 -5.04
C MET A 61 20.13 -32.28 -5.32
N ASP A 62 20.73 -33.47 -5.42
CA ASP A 62 20.00 -34.74 -5.59
C ASP A 62 19.02 -35.01 -4.44
N ALA A 63 19.27 -34.48 -3.24
CA ALA A 63 18.34 -34.58 -2.12
C ALA A 63 16.96 -33.98 -2.47
N MET A 64 16.93 -32.92 -3.29
CA MET A 64 15.72 -32.22 -3.71
C MET A 64 14.72 -33.16 -4.38
N ALA A 65 15.18 -34.17 -5.14
CA ALA A 65 14.31 -35.12 -5.82
C ALA A 65 13.46 -35.97 -4.85
N THR A 66 13.90 -36.10 -3.60
CA THR A 66 13.28 -36.96 -2.58
C THR A 66 12.64 -36.20 -1.42
N VAL A 67 12.75 -34.87 -1.40
CA VAL A 67 12.19 -34.03 -0.33
C VAL A 67 10.68 -34.22 -0.22
N ASN A 68 10.20 -34.55 0.98
CA ASN A 68 8.78 -34.43 1.31
C ASN A 68 8.53 -33.09 2.00
N PHE A 69 7.87 -32.14 1.32
CA PHE A 69 7.59 -30.82 1.92
C PHE A 69 6.73 -30.92 3.18
N ASN A 70 5.89 -31.95 3.28
CA ASN A 70 5.06 -32.19 4.46
C ASN A 70 5.87 -32.52 5.72
N ASP A 71 7.17 -32.80 5.62
CA ASP A 71 8.05 -32.94 6.79
C ASP A 71 8.47 -31.60 7.40
N PHE A 72 8.18 -30.47 6.74
CA PHE A 72 8.68 -29.14 7.11
C PHE A 72 7.56 -28.17 7.47
N THR A 73 7.74 -27.37 8.51
CA THR A 73 6.83 -26.29 8.88
C THR A 73 6.97 -25.09 7.94
N LEU A 74 8.19 -24.84 7.45
CA LEU A 74 8.51 -23.75 6.54
C LEU A 74 9.41 -24.23 5.41
N VAL A 75 9.09 -23.84 4.18
CA VAL A 75 10.00 -23.88 3.03
C VAL A 75 10.49 -22.47 2.73
N TYR A 76 11.81 -22.29 2.63
CA TYR A 76 12.46 -21.01 2.38
C TYR A 76 13.30 -21.06 1.09
N LEU A 77 13.03 -20.10 0.19
CA LEU A 77 13.82 -19.82 -0.99
C LEU A 77 14.45 -18.42 -0.84
N PRO A 78 15.78 -18.29 -0.76
CA PRO A 78 16.45 -17.00 -0.73
C PRO A 78 16.39 -16.32 -2.09
N SER A 79 16.90 -15.10 -2.17
CA SER A 79 17.10 -14.43 -3.44
C SER A 79 18.06 -15.19 -4.32
N ASP A 80 18.03 -14.98 -5.63
CA ASP A 80 18.99 -15.62 -6.54
C ASP A 80 20.46 -15.21 -6.26
N THR A 81 21.40 -15.99 -6.78
CA THR A 81 22.84 -15.76 -6.55
C THR A 81 23.41 -14.47 -7.13
N ILE A 82 22.74 -13.83 -8.09
CA ILE A 82 23.18 -12.54 -8.65
C ILE A 82 22.90 -11.43 -7.62
N ASN A 83 21.78 -11.52 -6.93
CA ASN A 83 21.35 -10.51 -5.96
C ASN A 83 21.88 -10.75 -4.55
N THR A 84 22.10 -12.01 -4.15
CA THR A 84 22.61 -12.32 -2.81
C THR A 84 23.56 -13.52 -2.85
N LYS A 85 24.79 -13.32 -2.37
CA LYS A 85 25.76 -14.42 -2.22
C LYS A 85 25.19 -15.49 -1.28
N GLY A 86 25.23 -16.74 -1.72
CA GLY A 86 24.58 -17.88 -1.06
C GLY A 86 23.12 -18.09 -1.45
N GLY A 87 22.63 -17.32 -2.41
CA GLY A 87 21.28 -17.37 -2.95
C GLY A 87 20.96 -18.60 -3.79
N LEU A 88 19.79 -18.60 -4.43
CA LEU A 88 19.31 -19.68 -5.27
C LEU A 88 20.03 -19.66 -6.64
N THR A 89 20.63 -20.78 -7.03
CA THR A 89 21.24 -20.93 -8.38
C THR A 89 20.19 -21.35 -9.41
N PRO A 90 20.42 -21.15 -10.71
CA PRO A 90 19.54 -21.67 -11.74
C PRO A 90 19.33 -23.19 -11.66
N ALA A 91 20.39 -23.94 -11.30
CA ALA A 91 20.31 -25.40 -11.15
C ALA A 91 19.42 -25.81 -9.96
N LEU A 92 19.60 -25.18 -8.79
CA LEU A 92 18.75 -25.42 -7.62
C LEU A 92 17.30 -24.98 -7.87
N SER A 93 17.09 -23.84 -8.54
CA SER A 93 15.75 -23.39 -8.93
C SER A 93 15.07 -24.43 -9.81
N ALA A 94 15.76 -24.94 -10.83
CA ALA A 94 15.23 -25.99 -11.71
C ALA A 94 14.90 -27.27 -10.93
N ALA A 95 15.81 -27.76 -10.08
CA ALA A 95 15.60 -28.95 -9.26
C ALA A 95 14.41 -28.78 -8.30
N PHE A 96 14.31 -27.61 -7.66
CA PHE A 96 13.18 -27.26 -6.80
C PHE A 96 11.87 -27.25 -7.58
N ASN A 97 11.82 -26.57 -8.74
CA ASN A 97 10.63 -26.47 -9.57
C ASN A 97 10.17 -27.86 -10.08
N THR A 98 11.11 -28.73 -10.49
CA THR A 98 10.79 -30.11 -10.85
C THR A 98 10.12 -30.85 -9.71
N ARG A 99 10.66 -30.74 -8.48
CA ARG A 99 10.06 -31.38 -7.31
C ARG A 99 8.71 -30.77 -6.96
N ALA A 100 8.64 -29.44 -6.90
CA ALA A 100 7.44 -28.68 -6.53
C ALA A 100 6.26 -28.99 -7.45
N LYS A 101 6.50 -29.13 -8.76
CA LYS A 101 5.49 -29.44 -9.78
C LYS A 101 5.11 -30.92 -9.90
N THR A 102 5.84 -31.82 -9.25
CA THR A 102 5.49 -33.24 -9.34
C THR A 102 4.11 -33.45 -8.73
N VAL A 103 3.22 -34.05 -9.52
CA VAL A 103 1.81 -34.27 -9.17
C VAL A 103 1.69 -35.48 -8.25
N GLU A 104 0.98 -35.29 -7.14
CA GLU A 104 0.63 -36.34 -6.19
C GLU A 104 -0.58 -37.16 -6.67
N ALA A 105 -0.90 -38.25 -5.97
CA ALA A 105 -2.03 -39.11 -6.31
C ALA A 105 -3.39 -38.38 -6.26
N ASN A 106 -3.48 -37.25 -5.56
CA ASN A 106 -4.66 -36.40 -5.47
C ASN A 106 -4.75 -35.36 -6.61
N GLY A 107 -3.86 -35.40 -7.61
CA GLY A 107 -3.87 -34.46 -8.73
C GLY A 107 -3.19 -33.11 -8.45
N LEU A 108 -2.86 -32.81 -7.18
CA LEU A 108 -2.19 -31.56 -6.81
C LEU A 108 -0.67 -31.68 -6.92
N SER A 109 -0.02 -30.58 -7.29
CA SER A 109 1.44 -30.51 -7.20
C SER A 109 1.91 -30.54 -5.75
N HIS A 110 3.10 -31.07 -5.48
CA HIS A 110 3.64 -31.18 -4.13
C HIS A 110 3.64 -29.86 -3.35
N VAL A 111 3.93 -28.72 -4.00
CA VAL A 111 3.93 -27.42 -3.31
C VAL A 111 2.51 -26.90 -3.03
N VAL A 112 1.57 -27.13 -3.95
CA VAL A 112 0.15 -26.80 -3.75
C VAL A 112 -0.41 -27.63 -2.60
N ASN A 113 -0.20 -28.94 -2.64
CA ASN A 113 -0.63 -29.84 -1.58
C ASN A 113 0.00 -29.45 -0.23
N TYR A 114 1.28 -29.08 -0.22
CA TYR A 114 1.96 -28.62 1.00
C TYR A 114 1.33 -27.36 1.61
N VAL A 115 1.12 -26.31 0.81
CA VAL A 115 0.55 -25.04 1.29
C VAL A 115 -0.91 -25.22 1.69
N ASN A 116 -1.70 -25.94 0.89
CA ASN A 116 -3.13 -26.15 1.16
C ASN A 116 -3.34 -27.00 2.43
N ASN A 117 -2.37 -27.84 2.82
CA ASN A 117 -2.36 -28.57 4.09
C ASN A 117 -1.72 -27.79 5.26
N GLY A 118 -1.55 -26.47 5.13
CA GLY A 118 -1.08 -25.59 6.21
C GLY A 118 0.44 -25.44 6.30
N GLY A 119 1.18 -25.86 5.27
CA GLY A 119 2.59 -25.53 5.12
C GLY A 119 2.84 -24.02 4.98
N SER A 120 3.93 -23.52 5.55
CA SER A 120 4.36 -22.14 5.35
C SER A 120 5.49 -22.07 4.32
N PHE A 121 5.54 -20.97 3.57
CA PHE A 121 6.47 -20.83 2.47
C PHE A 121 6.93 -19.37 2.37
N LEU A 122 8.23 -19.15 2.21
CA LEU A 122 8.82 -17.83 2.04
C LEU A 122 9.76 -17.88 0.84
N ALA A 123 9.46 -17.14 -0.21
CA ALA A 123 10.36 -16.96 -1.35
C ALA A 123 10.71 -15.50 -1.54
N LEU A 124 12.00 -15.22 -1.65
CA LEU A 124 12.51 -13.88 -1.98
C LEU A 124 12.70 -13.71 -3.50
N THR A 125 13.08 -12.50 -3.92
CA THR A 125 13.27 -12.14 -5.33
C THR A 125 14.05 -13.19 -6.15
N GLN A 126 13.53 -13.52 -7.33
CA GLN A 126 14.19 -14.37 -8.33
C GLN A 126 14.55 -13.60 -9.60
N VAL A 127 14.66 -12.26 -9.50
CA VAL A 127 14.84 -11.38 -10.67
C VAL A 127 16.09 -11.69 -11.49
N GLY A 128 17.14 -12.23 -10.87
CA GLY A 128 18.37 -12.60 -11.57
C GLY A 128 18.21 -13.77 -12.53
N PHE A 129 17.10 -14.51 -12.47
CA PHE A 129 16.82 -15.54 -13.47
C PHE A 129 16.26 -14.95 -14.75
N VAL A 130 16.51 -15.67 -15.86
CA VAL A 130 15.94 -15.36 -17.18
C VAL A 130 14.40 -15.32 -17.07
N PRO A 131 13.73 -14.38 -17.76
CA PRO A 131 12.27 -14.35 -17.82
C PRO A 131 11.65 -15.72 -18.10
N GLY A 132 10.56 -16.02 -17.39
CA GLY A 132 9.88 -17.31 -17.45
C GLY A 132 10.45 -18.41 -16.54
N ASN A 133 11.68 -18.28 -16.01
CA ASN A 133 12.25 -19.22 -15.02
C ASN A 133 12.01 -18.80 -13.55
N ARG A 134 11.28 -17.72 -13.34
CA ARG A 134 10.99 -17.16 -12.02
C ARG A 134 9.72 -17.76 -11.46
N TYR A 135 9.75 -18.14 -10.18
CA TYR A 135 8.60 -18.61 -9.41
C TYR A 135 7.78 -19.70 -10.10
N GLN A 136 8.42 -20.54 -10.92
CA GLN A 136 7.71 -21.53 -11.72
C GLN A 136 6.94 -22.54 -10.88
N PHE A 137 7.27 -22.70 -9.60
CA PHE A 137 6.54 -23.56 -8.67
C PHE A 137 5.11 -23.12 -8.40
N MET A 138 4.72 -21.87 -8.71
CA MET A 138 3.35 -21.41 -8.54
C MET A 138 2.39 -22.13 -9.51
N PRO A 139 1.18 -22.52 -9.06
CA PRO A 139 0.20 -23.21 -9.92
C PRO A 139 -0.33 -22.33 -11.05
N MET A 140 -0.74 -21.10 -10.74
CA MET A 140 -0.95 -20.06 -11.74
C MET A 140 0.37 -19.34 -12.04
N PRO A 141 0.80 -19.24 -13.31
CA PRO A 141 1.76 -18.22 -13.67
C PRO A 141 1.13 -16.85 -13.38
N LEU A 142 1.82 -15.96 -12.67
CA LEU A 142 1.42 -14.55 -12.54
C LEU A 142 1.53 -13.83 -13.90
N ASN A 143 1.06 -12.58 -14.02
CA ASN A 143 0.75 -12.05 -15.36
C ASN A 143 1.99 -11.74 -16.17
N PRO A 144 2.16 -12.35 -17.35
CA PRO A 144 3.20 -11.94 -18.27
C PRO A 144 3.15 -10.42 -18.50
N ASP A 145 4.24 -9.73 -18.20
CA ASP A 145 4.48 -8.41 -18.74
C ASP A 145 4.43 -8.45 -20.29
N ARG A 146 4.66 -7.31 -20.96
CA ARG A 146 4.71 -7.29 -22.43
C ARG A 146 5.78 -8.22 -23.04
N SER A 147 6.67 -8.81 -22.24
CA SER A 147 7.67 -9.79 -22.63
C SER A 147 7.28 -11.26 -22.36
N GLY A 148 6.15 -11.53 -21.70
CA GLY A 148 5.74 -12.90 -21.37
C GLY A 148 6.09 -13.35 -19.94
N ASP A 149 6.49 -12.45 -19.03
CA ASP A 149 6.99 -12.81 -17.69
C ASP A 149 6.04 -12.45 -16.52
N PRO A 150 5.62 -13.40 -15.66
CA PRO A 150 4.76 -13.17 -14.48
C PRO A 150 5.13 -12.01 -13.55
N PHE A 151 6.38 -11.57 -13.61
CA PHE A 151 6.92 -10.50 -12.80
C PHE A 151 7.65 -9.51 -13.69
N THR A 152 7.15 -8.29 -13.80
CA THR A 152 7.89 -7.22 -14.45
C THR A 152 9.09 -6.84 -13.57
N ILE A 153 10.30 -7.02 -14.09
CA ILE A 153 11.48 -6.43 -13.47
C ILE A 153 11.29 -4.90 -13.49
N VAL A 154 11.17 -4.29 -12.31
CA VAL A 154 11.55 -2.88 -12.18
C VAL A 154 13.05 -2.85 -12.14
N THR A 155 13.65 -2.43 -13.25
CA THR A 155 15.04 -1.96 -13.24
C THR A 155 15.15 -0.55 -12.65
N GLU A 156 13.99 0.09 -12.44
CA GLU A 156 13.85 1.39 -11.82
C GLU A 156 13.65 1.24 -10.32
N GLU A 157 14.21 2.20 -9.59
CA GLU A 157 14.08 2.32 -8.15
C GLU A 157 12.59 2.23 -7.74
N PHE A 158 12.32 1.59 -6.62
CA PHE A 158 10.98 1.48 -6.05
C PHE A 158 10.90 2.27 -4.74
N PRO A 159 11.10 3.62 -4.79
CA PRO A 159 10.88 4.45 -3.63
C PRO A 159 9.37 4.51 -3.31
N ASP A 160 9.06 4.95 -2.10
CA ASP A 160 7.69 5.20 -1.62
C ASP A 160 6.84 3.92 -1.53
N VAL A 161 7.26 2.95 -0.70
CA VAL A 161 6.45 1.77 -0.40
C VAL A 161 5.32 2.12 0.56
N SER A 162 4.09 1.80 0.16
CA SER A 162 2.92 1.76 1.04
C SER A 162 2.69 0.33 1.52
N ILE A 163 2.35 0.17 2.79
CA ILE A 163 1.92 -1.11 3.37
C ILE A 163 0.43 -1.13 3.67
N THR A 164 -0.14 -2.33 3.68
CA THR A 164 -1.46 -2.58 4.25
C THR A 164 -1.33 -3.02 5.71
N PRO A 165 -2.36 -2.84 6.56
CA PRO A 165 -2.32 -3.29 7.96
C PRO A 165 -1.98 -4.78 8.15
N GLU A 166 -2.29 -5.61 7.15
CA GLU A 166 -2.01 -7.05 7.15
C GLU A 166 -0.55 -7.41 7.28
N ILE A 167 0.36 -6.55 6.84
CA ILE A 167 1.78 -6.86 6.92
C ILE A 167 2.21 -7.11 8.38
N HIS A 168 1.51 -6.51 9.34
CA HIS A 168 1.76 -6.69 10.77
C HIS A 168 1.39 -8.07 11.29
N PHE A 169 0.64 -8.89 10.55
CA PHE A 169 0.47 -10.32 10.88
C PHE A 169 1.78 -11.11 10.71
N PHE A 170 2.64 -10.65 9.81
CA PHE A 170 3.90 -11.31 9.46
C PHE A 170 5.11 -10.59 10.06
N ASN A 171 5.06 -9.26 10.14
CA ASN A 171 6.11 -8.41 10.67
C ASN A 171 5.51 -7.20 11.39
N THR A 172 5.44 -7.26 12.72
CA THR A 172 4.91 -6.18 13.55
C THR A 172 5.70 -4.88 13.46
N TRP A 173 6.94 -4.93 12.95
CA TRP A 173 7.78 -3.75 12.79
C TRP A 173 7.76 -3.20 11.38
N ALA A 174 7.11 -3.85 10.41
CA ALA A 174 7.05 -3.31 9.05
C ALA A 174 6.30 -1.98 9.04
N ASP A 175 6.87 -0.97 8.39
CA ASP A 175 6.21 0.30 8.12
C ASP A 175 6.66 0.81 6.75
N ASN A 176 6.06 1.91 6.28
CA ASN A 176 6.43 2.50 5.01
C ASN A 176 7.91 2.90 4.97
N GLU A 177 8.50 3.37 6.08
CA GLU A 177 9.87 3.89 6.12
C GLU A 177 10.92 2.78 6.02
N ASN A 178 10.72 1.66 6.72
CA ASN A 178 11.68 0.56 6.72
C ASN A 178 11.52 -0.43 5.57
N LEU A 179 10.41 -0.35 4.86
CA LEU A 179 10.22 -1.02 3.58
C LEU A 179 10.50 -0.09 2.40
N ASP A 180 10.49 1.23 2.56
CA ASP A 180 10.98 2.12 1.53
C ASP A 180 12.48 1.92 1.32
N HIS A 181 12.88 1.58 0.10
CA HIS A 181 14.25 1.28 -0.21
C HIS A 181 14.55 1.43 -1.70
N MET A 182 15.67 2.08 -2.02
CA MET A 182 16.08 2.34 -3.41
C MET A 182 16.38 1.07 -4.24
N TYR A 183 16.57 -0.08 -3.59
CA TYR A 183 17.03 -1.33 -4.24
C TYR A 183 16.03 -2.49 -4.13
N TRP A 184 14.72 -2.25 -4.30
CA TRP A 184 13.81 -3.37 -4.56
C TRP A 184 14.15 -4.02 -5.89
N HIS A 185 14.18 -5.34 -5.89
CA HIS A 185 14.73 -6.11 -7.01
C HIS A 185 13.65 -6.51 -8.02
N ALA A 186 12.38 -6.51 -7.66
CA ALA A 186 11.27 -6.81 -8.56
C ALA A 186 9.95 -6.25 -8.02
N LYS A 187 8.99 -6.04 -8.92
CA LYS A 187 7.58 -5.86 -8.59
C LYS A 187 6.74 -6.87 -9.35
N ALA A 188 5.61 -7.28 -8.79
CA ALA A 188 4.60 -7.98 -9.54
C ALA A 188 3.63 -6.93 -10.10
N THR A 189 3.27 -7.05 -11.37
CA THR A 189 2.42 -6.09 -12.10
C THR A 189 1.08 -6.75 -12.39
N GLY A 190 0.12 -6.53 -11.49
CA GLY A 190 -1.25 -7.04 -11.60
C GLY A 190 -1.42 -8.58 -11.58
N PRO A 191 -2.63 -9.05 -11.26
CA PRO A 191 -2.98 -10.47 -11.31
C PRO A 191 -3.11 -10.99 -12.76
N VAL A 192 -2.95 -12.31 -12.98
CA VAL A 192 -3.46 -12.96 -14.22
C VAL A 192 -4.94 -13.09 -14.08
N GLY A 193 -5.68 -12.61 -15.07
CA GLY A 193 -7.10 -12.97 -15.15
C GLY A 193 -7.93 -12.56 -13.92
N TRP A 194 -7.33 -11.68 -13.08
CA TRP A 194 -7.89 -10.94 -11.97
C TRP A 194 -7.69 -11.60 -10.58
N ASP A 195 -7.00 -12.75 -10.52
CA ASP A 195 -6.50 -13.38 -9.27
C ASP A 195 -4.96 -13.34 -9.14
N TRP A 196 -4.48 -13.10 -7.92
CA TRP A 196 -3.08 -13.21 -7.49
C TRP A 196 -2.69 -14.65 -7.07
N GLY A 197 -3.46 -15.65 -7.48
CA GLY A 197 -3.25 -17.06 -7.12
C GLY A 197 -3.39 -17.30 -5.62
N GLY A 198 -4.36 -16.64 -4.98
CA GLY A 198 -4.61 -16.75 -3.54
C GLY A 198 -3.67 -15.96 -2.63
N LEU A 199 -2.90 -15.03 -3.21
CA LEU A 199 -2.07 -14.08 -2.48
C LEU A 199 -2.76 -12.72 -2.31
N ARG A 200 -2.40 -11.98 -1.25
CA ARG A 200 -2.85 -10.59 -1.04
C ARG A 200 -1.66 -9.65 -1.13
N VAL A 201 -1.85 -8.50 -1.78
CA VAL A 201 -0.83 -7.45 -1.84
C VAL A 201 -0.79 -6.75 -0.48
N VAL A 202 0.36 -6.82 0.21
CA VAL A 202 0.53 -6.20 1.54
C VAL A 202 1.61 -5.10 1.57
N ALA A 203 2.42 -5.02 0.51
CA ALA A 203 3.27 -3.86 0.24
C ALA A 203 3.31 -3.57 -1.25
N TYR A 204 3.21 -2.31 -1.62
CA TYR A 204 3.08 -1.85 -3.01
C TYR A 204 3.65 -0.44 -3.20
N LYS A 205 3.86 -0.02 -4.45
CA LYS A 205 4.31 1.35 -4.73
C LYS A 205 3.16 2.33 -4.48
N THR A 206 3.42 3.33 -3.66
CA THR A 206 2.44 4.36 -3.31
C THR A 206 1.83 4.98 -4.57
N GLY A 207 0.51 5.08 -4.61
CA GLY A 207 -0.23 5.64 -5.76
C GLY A 207 -0.39 4.69 -6.96
N GLU A 208 0.19 3.49 -6.92
CA GLU A 208 0.15 2.52 -8.01
C GLU A 208 -0.66 1.26 -7.64
N CYS A 209 -1.68 1.44 -6.80
CA CYS A 209 -2.71 0.45 -6.45
C CYS A 209 -4.05 1.16 -6.28
N GLU A 210 -5.14 0.57 -6.77
CA GLU A 210 -6.48 1.06 -6.43
C GLU A 210 -6.83 0.61 -5.00
N ILE A 211 -7.23 1.56 -4.16
CA ILE A 211 -7.59 1.35 -2.75
C ILE A 211 -9.10 1.53 -2.55
N ASP A 212 -9.72 0.68 -1.76
CA ASP A 212 -11.06 0.92 -1.21
C ASP A 212 -10.98 2.08 -0.23
N ILE A 213 -11.71 3.15 -0.54
CA ILE A 213 -11.80 4.35 0.28
C ILE A 213 -12.38 4.11 1.68
N LYS A 214 -13.12 3.02 1.89
CA LYS A 214 -13.75 2.69 3.17
C LYS A 214 -12.78 2.00 4.11
N THR A 215 -11.97 1.08 3.59
CA THR A 215 -11.04 0.26 4.38
C THR A 215 -9.61 0.79 4.33
N GLY A 216 -9.28 1.64 3.34
CA GLY A 216 -7.92 2.10 3.09
C GLY A 216 -7.00 1.00 2.55
N MET A 217 -7.59 -0.12 2.11
CA MET A 217 -6.87 -1.31 1.66
C MET A 217 -7.00 -1.45 0.14
N PRO A 218 -6.05 -2.09 -0.57
CA PRO A 218 -6.20 -2.38 -1.99
C PRO A 218 -7.54 -3.09 -2.26
N LEU A 219 -8.22 -2.77 -3.36
CA LEU A 219 -9.41 -3.51 -3.79
C LEU A 219 -8.97 -4.96 -4.08
N PHE A 220 -9.21 -5.87 -3.13
CA PHE A 220 -8.93 -7.29 -3.31
C PHE A 220 -9.95 -7.87 -4.31
N GLY A 221 -9.47 -8.72 -5.21
CA GLY A 221 -10.32 -9.53 -6.09
C GLY A 221 -10.86 -8.87 -7.35
N LEU A 222 -10.70 -7.56 -7.59
CA LEU A 222 -11.19 -6.95 -8.84
C LEU A 222 -10.20 -5.92 -9.40
N LYS A 223 -9.58 -6.28 -10.52
CA LYS A 223 -8.87 -5.36 -11.45
C LYS A 223 -7.75 -4.47 -10.88
N THR A 224 -7.19 -4.76 -9.71
CA THR A 224 -6.11 -3.92 -9.20
C THR A 224 -4.81 -4.18 -9.96
N ASN A 225 -4.48 -3.27 -10.87
CA ASN A 225 -3.15 -3.19 -11.47
C ASN A 225 -2.18 -2.62 -10.42
N CYS A 226 -1.93 -3.44 -9.41
CA CYS A 226 -1.06 -3.12 -8.30
C CYS A 226 0.39 -3.42 -8.68
N ASN A 227 1.26 -2.45 -8.43
CA ASN A 227 2.70 -2.69 -8.40
C ASN A 227 3.07 -3.20 -7.02
N ALA A 228 2.99 -4.52 -6.85
CA ALA A 228 3.17 -5.21 -5.58
C ALA A 228 4.64 -5.60 -5.36
N THR A 229 5.13 -5.50 -4.12
CA THR A 229 6.51 -5.87 -3.75
C THR A 229 6.59 -6.89 -2.61
N ILE A 230 5.56 -6.93 -1.77
CA ILE A 230 5.33 -8.03 -0.83
C ILE A 230 3.90 -8.52 -1.02
N MET A 231 3.78 -9.83 -1.24
CA MET A 231 2.49 -10.51 -1.28
C MET A 231 2.45 -11.55 -0.18
N CYS A 232 1.43 -11.47 0.67
CA CYS A 232 1.25 -12.35 1.81
C CYS A 232 -0.21 -12.77 1.96
N ASN A 233 -0.46 -13.98 2.45
CA ASN A 233 -1.79 -14.34 2.94
C ASN A 233 -1.68 -15.39 4.08
N PRO A 234 -2.32 -15.14 5.25
CA PRO A 234 -2.24 -16.05 6.38
C PRO A 234 -3.05 -17.34 6.17
N ILE A 235 -4.03 -17.32 5.27
CA ILE A 235 -4.87 -18.46 4.91
C ILE A 235 -4.94 -18.51 3.38
N THR A 236 -3.88 -19.05 2.77
CA THR A 236 -3.83 -19.29 1.33
C THR A 236 -4.29 -20.69 0.99
N MET A 237 -5.16 -20.79 0.00
CA MET A 237 -5.19 -21.94 -0.90
C MET A 237 -4.49 -21.54 -2.20
N LEU A 238 -3.48 -22.30 -2.58
CA LEU A 238 -2.87 -22.20 -3.89
C LEU A 238 -3.71 -23.01 -4.86
N THR A 239 -4.04 -22.43 -6.01
CA THR A 239 -4.79 -23.11 -7.08
C THR A 239 -4.31 -22.65 -8.46
N ALA A 240 -4.53 -23.50 -9.45
CA ALA A 240 -4.40 -23.17 -10.86
C ALA A 240 -5.64 -22.42 -11.40
N GLU A 241 -6.74 -22.41 -10.65
CA GLU A 241 -7.99 -21.71 -10.98
C GLU A 241 -7.82 -20.20 -10.84
N ASN A 242 -8.24 -19.49 -11.88
CA ASN A 242 -8.36 -18.05 -11.85
C ASN A 242 -9.83 -17.66 -11.64
N CYS A 243 -10.10 -17.16 -10.45
CA CYS A 243 -11.44 -17.09 -9.87
C CYS A 243 -12.40 -16.02 -10.43
N TYR A 244 -12.09 -15.46 -11.60
CA TYR A 244 -12.79 -14.29 -12.13
C TYR A 244 -12.86 -14.21 -13.66
N ASP A 245 -12.35 -15.19 -14.41
CA ASP A 245 -12.35 -15.12 -15.88
C ASP A 245 -13.48 -15.90 -16.56
N GLY A 246 -14.29 -16.65 -15.79
CA GLY A 246 -15.38 -17.45 -16.32
C GLY A 246 -14.93 -18.74 -17.00
N ILE A 247 -13.70 -19.19 -16.78
CA ILE A 247 -13.09 -20.39 -17.35
C ILE A 247 -12.69 -21.33 -16.21
N ASP A 248 -12.95 -22.62 -16.39
CA ASP A 248 -12.38 -23.70 -15.58
C ASP A 248 -10.90 -23.88 -15.96
N ASN A 249 -9.99 -23.18 -15.28
CA ASN A 249 -8.57 -23.14 -15.61
C ASN A 249 -7.81 -24.37 -15.10
N ASP A 250 -8.33 -25.05 -14.08
CA ASP A 250 -7.71 -26.26 -13.53
C ASP A 250 -8.29 -27.57 -14.09
N GLY A 251 -9.45 -27.50 -14.75
CA GLY A 251 -10.11 -28.59 -15.47
C GLY A 251 -10.93 -29.52 -14.60
N ASP A 252 -11.29 -29.10 -13.38
CA ASP A 252 -12.05 -29.92 -12.44
C ASP A 252 -13.59 -29.88 -12.67
N GLY A 253 -14.04 -29.07 -13.62
CA GLY A 253 -15.44 -28.90 -14.03
C GLY A 253 -16.17 -27.78 -13.29
N LYS A 254 -15.51 -27.08 -12.36
CA LYS A 254 -16.04 -25.88 -11.69
C LYS A 254 -15.41 -24.62 -12.28
N ILE A 255 -16.10 -23.50 -12.14
CA ILE A 255 -15.71 -22.22 -12.75
C ILE A 255 -15.77 -21.15 -11.67
N ASP A 256 -14.72 -20.37 -11.54
CA ASP A 256 -14.64 -19.21 -10.64
C ASP A 256 -15.08 -19.56 -9.20
N TYR A 257 -15.96 -18.74 -8.58
CA TYR A 257 -16.51 -18.96 -7.23
C TYR A 257 -17.40 -20.19 -7.06
N LEU A 258 -17.67 -20.93 -8.13
CA LEU A 258 -18.26 -22.27 -7.99
C LEU A 258 -17.19 -23.31 -7.67
N ASP A 259 -15.92 -22.95 -7.83
CA ASP A 259 -14.77 -23.74 -7.44
C ASP A 259 -14.39 -23.51 -5.97
N MET A 260 -14.12 -24.61 -5.27
CA MET A 260 -13.59 -24.61 -3.90
C MET A 260 -12.18 -24.02 -3.86
N ASP A 261 -11.44 -24.15 -4.95
CA ASP A 261 -10.12 -23.60 -5.10
C ASP A 261 -10.08 -22.07 -5.09
N CYS A 262 -11.24 -21.45 -5.36
CA CYS A 262 -11.48 -20.02 -5.33
C CYS A 262 -11.96 -19.46 -3.99
N VAL A 263 -12.00 -20.29 -2.95
CA VAL A 263 -12.35 -19.80 -1.61
C VAL A 263 -11.18 -19.00 -1.04
N ARG A 264 -11.41 -17.71 -0.79
CA ARG A 264 -10.39 -16.76 -0.32
C ARG A 264 -10.85 -16.04 0.93
N CYS A 265 -10.32 -16.43 2.08
CA CYS A 265 -10.67 -15.73 3.30
C CYS A 265 -10.19 -14.27 3.31
N GLY A 266 -11.13 -13.34 3.51
CA GLY A 266 -10.89 -11.91 3.64
C GLY A 266 -10.95 -11.18 2.31
N ASP A 267 -11.52 -11.75 1.25
CA ASP A 267 -11.74 -11.00 0.00
C ASP A 267 -13.08 -10.24 -0.01
N GLY A 268 -13.91 -10.44 1.01
CA GLY A 268 -15.22 -9.82 1.15
C GLY A 268 -16.32 -10.49 0.31
N ILE A 269 -16.02 -11.64 -0.29
CA ILE A 269 -16.93 -12.41 -1.12
C ILE A 269 -17.21 -13.72 -0.40
N VAL A 270 -18.41 -13.81 0.18
CA VAL A 270 -18.90 -15.09 0.69
C VAL A 270 -19.03 -16.05 -0.48
N THR A 271 -18.32 -17.17 -0.42
CA THR A 271 -18.34 -18.24 -1.43
C THR A 271 -19.16 -19.46 -0.97
N PRO A 272 -20.49 -19.54 -1.22
CA PRO A 272 -21.28 -20.70 -0.84
C PRO A 272 -20.97 -21.91 -1.75
N PRO A 273 -20.94 -23.14 -1.22
CA PRO A 273 -21.28 -23.53 0.14
C PRO A 273 -20.10 -23.48 1.13
N PHE A 274 -18.92 -23.03 0.73
CA PHE A 274 -17.68 -23.17 1.51
C PHE A 274 -17.54 -22.14 2.63
N GLU A 275 -18.03 -20.93 2.40
CA GLU A 275 -18.04 -19.84 3.37
C GLU A 275 -19.47 -19.44 3.73
N THR A 276 -19.67 -19.14 5.00
CA THR A 276 -20.92 -18.60 5.55
C THR A 276 -20.81 -17.12 5.91
N CYS A 277 -19.59 -16.58 5.96
CA CYS A 277 -19.29 -15.22 6.37
C CYS A 277 -17.87 -14.82 5.91
N ASP A 278 -17.74 -13.73 5.15
CA ASP A 278 -16.50 -13.03 4.80
C ASP A 278 -16.81 -11.52 4.82
N GLU A 279 -16.00 -10.74 5.54
CA GLU A 279 -16.18 -9.29 5.71
C GLU A 279 -15.05 -8.46 5.07
N GLY A 280 -14.15 -9.08 4.29
CA GLY A 280 -13.04 -8.40 3.60
C GLY A 280 -11.86 -8.03 4.50
N ASP A 281 -12.05 -8.14 5.80
CA ASP A 281 -11.05 -7.83 6.82
C ASP A 281 -10.46 -9.12 7.41
N LEU A 282 -9.13 -9.17 7.52
CA LEU A 282 -8.44 -10.17 8.36
C LEU A 282 -8.37 -9.73 9.83
N LEU A 283 -8.81 -8.52 10.15
CA LEU A 283 -8.81 -7.96 11.49
C LEU A 283 -10.14 -8.24 12.22
N PRO A 284 -10.17 -8.28 13.57
CA PRO A 284 -11.36 -8.67 14.34
C PRO A 284 -12.52 -7.65 14.35
N SER A 285 -12.74 -6.89 13.27
CA SER A 285 -13.64 -5.73 13.23
C SER A 285 -15.13 -6.06 13.14
N GLY A 286 -15.56 -7.31 12.92
CA GLY A 286 -16.97 -7.59 12.66
C GLY A 286 -17.51 -8.96 13.08
N LYS A 287 -18.59 -9.38 12.40
CA LYS A 287 -19.45 -10.53 12.77
C LYS A 287 -18.85 -11.86 12.31
N CYS A 288 -17.94 -11.85 11.34
CA CYS A 288 -17.28 -13.06 10.85
C CYS A 288 -16.06 -13.41 11.71
N GLY A 289 -15.44 -12.42 12.36
CA GLY A 289 -14.17 -12.59 13.10
C GLY A 289 -12.98 -12.52 12.14
N PRO A 290 -11.73 -12.60 12.64
CA PRO A 290 -10.51 -12.42 11.82
C PRO A 290 -10.24 -13.56 10.82
N THR A 291 -11.18 -14.48 10.66
CA THR A 291 -11.15 -15.64 9.77
C THR A 291 -12.55 -15.84 9.23
N CYS A 292 -12.70 -16.08 7.92
CA CYS A 292 -14.00 -16.42 7.36
C CYS A 292 -14.59 -17.64 8.06
N GLN A 293 -15.91 -17.61 8.23
CA GLN A 293 -16.61 -18.73 8.85
C GLN A 293 -16.87 -19.79 7.80
N TRP A 294 -16.05 -20.83 7.80
CA TRP A 294 -16.25 -22.00 6.95
C TRP A 294 -17.60 -22.66 7.26
N ALA A 295 -18.34 -23.06 6.23
CA ALA A 295 -19.49 -23.91 6.43
C ALA A 295 -19.04 -25.24 7.04
N THR A 296 -19.78 -25.70 8.06
CA THR A 296 -19.37 -26.81 8.94
C THR A 296 -19.24 -28.20 8.28
N ALA A 297 -19.28 -28.30 6.95
CA ALA A 297 -18.92 -29.50 6.21
C ALA A 297 -18.44 -29.13 4.81
N LEU A 298 -17.19 -29.44 4.46
CA LEU A 298 -16.80 -29.59 3.06
C LEU A 298 -17.68 -30.70 2.47
N PRO A 299 -18.54 -30.45 1.47
CA PRO A 299 -19.25 -31.52 0.82
C PRO A 299 -18.23 -32.41 0.06
N PRO A 300 -18.49 -33.73 -0.08
CA PRO A 300 -17.75 -34.55 -1.04
C PRO A 300 -17.91 -33.96 -2.46
N PRO A 301 -16.98 -34.25 -3.39
CA PRO A 301 -17.10 -33.80 -4.78
C PRO A 301 -18.47 -34.24 -5.32
N ASP A 302 -19.33 -33.29 -5.68
CA ASP A 302 -20.69 -33.57 -6.15
C ASP A 302 -20.76 -33.33 -7.66
N ASP A 303 -21.07 -34.39 -8.40
CA ASP A 303 -21.14 -34.48 -9.87
C ASP A 303 -22.48 -33.98 -10.46
N SER A 304 -23.27 -33.15 -9.76
CA SER A 304 -24.63 -32.80 -10.20
C SER A 304 -24.85 -31.33 -10.59
N ILE A 305 -24.82 -31.11 -11.91
CA ILE A 305 -25.01 -29.85 -12.63
C ILE A 305 -26.45 -29.31 -12.51
N SER A 306 -26.61 -28.02 -12.22
CA SER A 306 -27.77 -27.24 -12.66
C SER A 306 -27.36 -25.83 -13.10
N ALA A 307 -27.91 -25.37 -14.22
CA ALA A 307 -27.51 -24.14 -14.90
C ALA A 307 -27.93 -22.86 -14.12
N PRO A 308 -27.12 -21.78 -14.18
CA PRO A 308 -27.39 -20.56 -13.44
C PRO A 308 -28.50 -19.68 -14.09
N PRO A 309 -29.20 -18.85 -13.30
CA PRO A 309 -30.11 -17.82 -13.80
C PRO A 309 -29.37 -16.68 -14.52
N PRO A 310 -30.05 -15.90 -15.39
CA PRO A 310 -29.41 -14.86 -16.20
C PRO A 310 -28.86 -13.69 -15.35
N PRO A 311 -27.76 -13.04 -15.80
CA PRO A 311 -27.10 -11.98 -15.05
C PRO A 311 -27.96 -10.71 -14.94
N PRO A 312 -27.85 -9.95 -13.82
CA PRO A 312 -28.46 -8.64 -13.68
C PRO A 312 -27.77 -7.59 -14.58
N PRO A 313 -28.45 -6.46 -14.91
CA PRO A 313 -27.93 -5.46 -15.85
C PRO A 313 -26.70 -4.73 -15.29
N PRO A 314 -25.78 -4.25 -16.15
CA PRO A 314 -24.61 -3.48 -15.70
C PRO A 314 -25.04 -2.17 -15.02
N GLY A 315 -24.91 -2.13 -13.70
CA GLY A 315 -24.96 -0.90 -12.92
C GLY A 315 -23.60 -0.21 -12.97
N VAL A 316 -23.61 1.04 -13.40
CA VAL A 316 -22.48 1.96 -13.51
C VAL A 316 -21.71 2.03 -12.18
N LEU A 317 -20.47 1.51 -12.15
CA LEU A 317 -19.49 1.89 -11.13
C LEU A 317 -18.88 3.24 -11.54
N THR A 318 -19.02 4.19 -10.63
CA THR A 318 -18.63 5.58 -10.84
C THR A 318 -17.13 5.74 -10.63
N LYS A 319 -16.51 6.31 -11.65
CA LYS A 319 -15.20 6.98 -11.73
C LYS A 319 -14.82 7.66 -10.40
N ASN A 320 -13.52 7.66 -10.07
CA ASN A 320 -12.89 8.54 -9.06
C ASN A 320 -13.61 9.89 -9.01
N ASP A 321 -13.86 10.42 -7.81
CA ASP A 321 -14.44 11.75 -7.67
C ASP A 321 -13.65 12.73 -8.55
N PRO A 322 -14.21 13.22 -9.67
CA PRO A 322 -13.46 13.91 -10.72
C PRO A 322 -13.03 15.34 -10.32
N VAL A 323 -13.09 15.67 -9.03
CA VAL A 323 -13.08 17.06 -8.55
C VAL A 323 -11.67 17.59 -8.29
N PHE A 324 -10.65 16.76 -8.05
CA PHE A 324 -9.31 17.28 -7.68
C PHE A 324 -8.14 16.58 -8.39
N ASN A 325 -7.88 16.97 -9.64
CA ASN A 325 -6.58 16.76 -10.28
C ASN A 325 -5.60 17.86 -9.81
N TYR A 326 -4.59 17.48 -9.03
CA TYR A 326 -3.51 18.39 -8.65
C TYR A 326 -2.44 18.39 -9.74
N CYS A 327 -2.20 19.53 -10.38
CA CYS A 327 -1.33 19.68 -11.53
C CYS A 327 -0.25 20.72 -11.22
N TYR A 328 0.97 20.47 -11.71
CA TYR A 328 1.98 21.51 -11.90
C TYR A 328 2.36 21.57 -13.38
N ASP A 329 2.48 22.78 -13.92
CA ASP A 329 2.88 23.01 -15.33
C ASP A 329 4.21 23.77 -15.34
N LEU A 330 5.23 23.17 -15.96
CA LEU A 330 6.55 23.76 -16.21
C LEU A 330 6.53 24.76 -17.38
N SER A 331 5.46 24.76 -18.17
CA SER A 331 5.32 25.60 -19.36
C SER A 331 4.44 26.84 -19.07
N ASN A 332 4.60 27.87 -19.90
CA ASN A 332 3.69 29.02 -19.88
C ASN A 332 2.26 28.68 -20.37
N ALA A 333 1.99 27.43 -20.78
CA ALA A 333 0.80 27.04 -21.53
C ALA A 333 -0.52 27.12 -20.72
N GLY A 334 -0.45 27.18 -19.39
CA GLY A 334 -1.64 27.33 -18.56
C GLY A 334 -2.48 26.06 -18.54
N CYS A 335 -3.73 26.18 -18.09
CA CYS A 335 -4.57 25.02 -17.74
C CYS A 335 -4.86 24.02 -18.86
N ALA A 336 -4.45 24.29 -20.10
CA ALA A 336 -4.57 23.35 -21.20
C ALA A 336 -3.77 22.05 -20.97
N ALA A 337 -2.66 22.10 -20.23
CA ALA A 337 -1.89 20.90 -19.85
C ALA A 337 -2.55 20.09 -18.72
N CYS A 338 -3.42 20.72 -17.92
CA CYS A 338 -4.17 20.10 -16.81
C CYS A 338 -5.47 19.42 -17.27
N ALA A 339 -5.84 19.58 -18.55
CA ALA A 339 -7.10 19.10 -19.12
C ALA A 339 -7.02 17.68 -19.70
N SER A 340 -5.82 17.11 -19.84
CA SER A 340 -5.63 15.67 -20.11
C SER A 340 -5.50 14.93 -18.79
N ASP A 341 -6.11 13.74 -18.69
CA ASP A 341 -6.21 12.87 -17.49
C ASP A 341 -4.87 12.37 -16.89
N SER A 342 -3.74 13.05 -17.11
CA SER A 342 -2.38 12.54 -16.86
C SER A 342 -1.41 13.54 -16.23
N CYS A 343 -1.86 14.47 -15.40
CA CYS A 343 -0.92 15.24 -14.58
C CYS A 343 -0.46 14.42 -13.38
N GLU A 344 0.84 14.47 -13.10
CA GLU A 344 1.47 13.85 -11.95
C GLU A 344 0.95 14.50 -10.66
N THR A 345 0.25 13.74 -9.83
CA THR A 345 -0.29 14.20 -8.54
C THR A 345 0.84 14.32 -7.53
N VAL A 346 1.15 15.54 -7.11
CA VAL A 346 2.18 15.81 -6.10
C VAL A 346 1.53 15.93 -4.71
N ASP A 347 0.96 14.84 -4.20
CA ASP A 347 0.65 14.73 -2.75
C ASP A 347 1.82 13.99 -2.07
N LYS A 348 2.99 14.64 -2.12
CA LYS A 348 4.26 14.11 -1.61
C LYS A 348 4.44 14.46 -0.14
N PHE A 349 3.53 14.01 0.71
CA PHE A 349 3.57 14.28 2.14
C PHE A 349 4.94 13.98 2.79
N TRP A 350 5.70 12.99 2.27
CA TRP A 350 6.95 12.54 2.89
C TRP A 350 8.25 13.00 2.22
N SER A 351 8.24 13.42 0.95
CA SER A 351 9.48 13.70 0.20
C SER A 351 9.72 15.16 -0.16
N ASP A 352 8.67 15.98 -0.31
CA ASP A 352 8.80 17.40 -0.66
C ASP A 352 7.90 18.28 0.23
N ALA A 353 8.50 18.84 1.29
CA ALA A 353 7.82 19.51 2.42
C ALA A 353 6.98 20.78 2.12
N GLY A 354 6.51 21.02 0.89
CA GLY A 354 5.83 22.28 0.55
C GLY A 354 4.82 22.27 -0.59
N ALA A 355 4.69 21.21 -1.38
CA ALA A 355 3.85 21.29 -2.59
C ALA A 355 2.35 21.11 -2.30
N CYS A 356 1.94 20.01 -1.67
CA CYS A 356 0.54 19.78 -1.34
C CYS A 356 0.45 18.80 -0.18
N ILE A 357 -0.19 19.21 0.92
CA ILE A 357 -0.41 18.35 2.08
C ILE A 357 -1.89 18.46 2.44
N VAL A 358 -2.66 17.43 2.10
CA VAL A 358 -4.11 17.39 2.34
C VAL A 358 -4.43 16.21 3.27
N PRO A 359 -5.24 16.40 4.33
CA PRO A 359 -5.71 15.31 5.20
C PRO A 359 -6.46 14.20 4.47
N LYS A 360 -6.39 12.97 4.99
CA LYS A 360 -7.18 11.81 4.52
C LYS A 360 -8.67 12.11 4.49
N SER A 361 -9.19 12.79 5.52
CA SER A 361 -10.61 13.20 5.56
C SER A 361 -11.01 14.15 4.42
N PHE A 362 -10.05 14.68 3.67
CA PHE A 362 -10.22 15.60 2.54
C PHE A 362 -9.69 15.05 1.22
N GLY A 363 -9.43 13.74 1.16
CA GLY A 363 -8.97 13.03 -0.02
C GLY A 363 -7.47 13.19 -0.32
N GLY A 364 -6.64 13.49 0.69
CA GLY A 364 -5.18 13.49 0.55
C GLY A 364 -4.49 12.40 1.38
N ALA A 365 -3.16 12.42 1.43
CA ALA A 365 -2.33 11.41 2.09
C ALA A 365 -1.99 11.72 3.55
N PHE A 366 -2.22 12.94 4.04
CA PHE A 366 -1.84 13.33 5.40
C PHE A 366 -2.71 12.60 6.45
N PRO A 367 -2.10 11.87 7.41
CA PRO A 367 -2.82 11.07 8.39
C PRO A 367 -3.70 11.91 9.33
N ASP A 368 -4.99 11.59 9.40
CA ASP A 368 -5.96 12.30 10.23
C ASP A 368 -5.66 12.17 11.73
N GLU A 369 -5.05 11.06 12.15
CA GLU A 369 -4.63 10.82 13.53
C GLU A 369 -3.56 11.80 14.03
N ARG A 370 -2.86 12.49 13.12
CA ARG A 370 -1.91 13.55 13.44
C ARG A 370 -2.57 14.91 13.57
N ILE A 371 -3.86 15.03 13.27
CA ILE A 371 -4.62 16.27 13.32
C ILE A 371 -5.27 16.40 14.69
N CYS A 372 -5.11 17.57 15.30
CA CYS A 372 -5.77 17.87 16.57
C CYS A 372 -7.30 17.80 16.41
N PRO A 373 -8.00 17.15 17.34
CA PRO A 373 -9.45 17.22 17.35
C PRO A 373 -9.95 18.62 17.74
N ASN A 374 -11.18 18.95 17.40
CA ASN A 374 -11.91 20.12 17.86
C ASN A 374 -12.60 19.87 19.21
N ALA A 375 -13.29 20.89 19.73
CA ALA A 375 -13.98 20.83 21.02
C ALA A 375 -15.05 19.72 21.12
N ASN A 376 -15.52 19.20 19.97
CA ASN A 376 -16.47 18.10 19.89
C ASN A 376 -15.78 16.73 19.69
N ASN A 377 -14.46 16.66 19.86
CA ASN A 377 -13.65 15.46 19.63
C ASN A 377 -13.71 14.93 18.18
N GLN A 378 -14.01 15.79 17.20
CA GLN A 378 -13.94 15.48 15.78
C GLN A 378 -12.64 16.05 15.20
N ILE A 379 -12.17 15.56 14.05
CA ILE A 379 -10.97 16.09 13.39
C ILE A 379 -11.10 17.62 13.23
N GLY A 380 -10.13 18.35 13.77
CA GLY A 380 -10.10 19.81 13.84
C GLY A 380 -9.73 20.43 12.51
N LEU A 381 -10.66 20.33 11.56
CA LEU A 381 -10.46 20.72 10.19
C LEU A 381 -11.43 21.81 9.76
N LEU A 382 -10.94 22.63 8.86
CA LEU A 382 -11.68 23.74 8.31
C LEU A 382 -11.48 23.78 6.80
N ASN A 383 -12.59 23.98 6.09
CA ASN A 383 -12.59 24.18 4.65
C ASN A 383 -13.33 25.49 4.34
N SER A 384 -12.74 26.34 3.50
CA SER A 384 -13.36 27.60 3.09
C SER A 384 -13.10 27.90 1.62
N ASN A 385 -14.01 28.59 0.95
CA ASN A 385 -13.84 28.97 -0.45
C ASN A 385 -12.89 30.16 -0.58
N ILE A 386 -11.97 30.08 -1.53
CA ILE A 386 -11.18 31.22 -2.01
C ILE A 386 -12.01 31.93 -3.07
N THR A 387 -12.18 33.25 -2.92
CA THR A 387 -12.99 34.05 -3.86
C THR A 387 -12.19 35.25 -4.39
N ILE A 388 -12.47 35.62 -5.64
CA ILE A 388 -12.04 36.90 -6.23
C ILE A 388 -13.26 37.79 -6.52
N GLY A 389 -13.07 39.10 -6.53
CA GLY A 389 -14.12 40.09 -6.76
C GLY A 389 -14.44 40.92 -5.51
N ASP A 390 -15.35 41.90 -5.67
CA ASP A 390 -15.85 42.72 -4.56
C ASP A 390 -16.94 41.97 -3.76
N ALA A 391 -17.60 42.66 -2.82
CA ALA A 391 -18.63 42.05 -1.99
C ALA A 391 -19.88 41.61 -2.80
N GLU A 392 -20.10 42.19 -3.97
CA GLU A 392 -21.32 42.02 -4.77
C GLU A 392 -21.12 41.00 -5.90
N ASN A 393 -19.88 40.75 -6.33
CA ASN A 393 -19.56 39.86 -7.45
C ASN A 393 -18.41 38.88 -7.14
N ARG A 394 -18.60 38.02 -6.13
CA ARG A 394 -17.61 37.00 -5.73
C ARG A 394 -17.65 35.77 -6.63
N THR A 395 -16.53 35.46 -7.26
CA THR A 395 -16.31 34.19 -7.99
C THR A 395 -15.45 33.27 -7.13
N VAL A 396 -15.87 32.01 -6.92
CA VAL A 396 -15.07 31.00 -6.23
C VAL A 396 -13.96 30.52 -7.17
N VAL A 397 -12.72 30.64 -6.72
CA VAL A 397 -11.50 30.32 -7.48
C VAL A 397 -10.66 29.23 -6.85
N GLY A 398 -11.14 28.65 -5.74
CA GLY A 398 -10.43 27.62 -5.01
C GLY A 398 -11.06 27.35 -3.65
N THR A 399 -10.37 26.53 -2.88
CA THR A 399 -10.66 26.26 -1.47
C THR A 399 -9.39 26.35 -0.66
N VAL A 400 -9.49 26.71 0.61
CA VAL A 400 -8.41 26.67 1.58
C VAL A 400 -8.80 25.72 2.70
N LYS A 401 -7.93 24.75 2.97
CA LYS A 401 -8.05 23.80 4.05
C LYS A 401 -7.07 24.20 5.15
N LEU A 402 -7.55 24.28 6.39
CA LEU A 402 -6.70 24.56 7.55
C LEU A 402 -6.86 23.45 8.57
N TYR A 403 -5.73 22.99 9.10
CA TYR A 403 -5.69 21.98 10.15
C TYR A 403 -4.44 22.14 10.99
N ARG A 404 -4.54 21.79 12.27
CA ARG A 404 -3.42 21.84 13.21
C ARG A 404 -2.97 20.42 13.54
N THR A 405 -1.67 20.20 13.58
CA THR A 405 -1.10 18.89 13.93
C THR A 405 -0.81 18.78 15.42
N ASP A 406 -0.67 17.55 15.90
CA ASP A 406 -0.19 17.22 17.25
C ASP A 406 1.18 17.84 17.58
N GLY A 407 2.01 18.09 16.56
CA GLY A 407 3.28 18.81 16.65
C GLY A 407 3.15 20.30 16.92
N GLY A 408 1.93 20.86 16.88
CA GLY A 408 1.66 22.29 17.07
C GLY A 408 1.73 23.12 15.79
N GLN A 409 1.99 22.49 14.64
CA GLN A 409 2.07 23.16 13.34
C GLN A 409 0.67 23.41 12.78
N LEU A 410 0.45 24.59 12.24
CA LEU A 410 -0.74 24.95 11.47
C LEU A 410 -0.43 24.77 9.98
N HIS A 411 -1.17 23.88 9.33
CA HIS A 411 -1.12 23.69 7.89
C HIS A 411 -2.22 24.53 7.25
N VAL A 412 -1.86 25.24 6.20
CA VAL A 412 -2.77 25.99 5.34
C VAL A 412 -2.59 25.48 3.93
N THR A 413 -3.58 24.79 3.39
CA THR A 413 -3.51 24.18 2.06
C THR A 413 -4.50 24.86 1.13
N ALA A 414 -4.01 25.63 0.17
CA ALA A 414 -4.84 26.24 -0.86
C ALA A 414 -4.93 25.33 -2.08
N LEU A 415 -6.17 25.05 -2.51
CA LEU A 415 -6.50 24.31 -3.72
C LEU A 415 -7.18 25.27 -4.70
N MET A 416 -6.50 25.66 -5.75
CA MET A 416 -7.00 26.59 -6.76
C MET A 416 -7.64 25.84 -7.92
N VAL A 417 -8.72 26.40 -8.46
CA VAL A 417 -9.35 25.90 -9.70
C VAL A 417 -8.78 26.63 -10.90
N CYS A 418 -8.69 25.93 -12.03
CA CYS A 418 -8.33 26.56 -13.30
C CYS A 418 -9.32 27.67 -13.72
N PRO A 419 -8.86 28.80 -14.27
CA PRO A 419 -7.48 29.20 -14.59
C PRO A 419 -6.70 29.90 -13.45
N TYR A 420 -7.23 29.92 -12.23
CA TYR A 420 -6.77 30.75 -11.11
C TYR A 420 -5.62 30.13 -10.30
N MET A 421 -4.69 29.45 -10.97
CA MET A 421 -3.56 28.80 -10.31
C MET A 421 -2.62 29.81 -9.63
N ILE A 422 -1.96 29.40 -8.54
CA ILE A 422 -0.94 30.23 -7.89
C ILE A 422 0.29 30.24 -8.80
N HIS A 423 0.64 31.43 -9.27
CA HIS A 423 1.77 31.63 -10.18
C HIS A 423 2.97 32.17 -9.41
N SER A 424 4.12 31.58 -9.69
CA SER A 424 5.35 31.92 -9.02
C SER A 424 6.50 32.00 -10.00
N LYS A 425 7.22 33.13 -9.97
CA LYS A 425 8.33 33.42 -10.87
C LYS A 425 9.69 33.49 -10.18
N SER A 426 9.78 33.02 -8.95
CA SER A 426 11.03 33.16 -8.19
C SER A 426 12.13 32.29 -8.80
N THR A 427 13.36 32.80 -8.79
CA THR A 427 14.58 32.04 -9.11
C THR A 427 15.09 31.28 -7.90
N GLU A 428 14.43 31.41 -6.76
CA GLU A 428 14.77 30.77 -5.49
C GLU A 428 13.66 29.80 -5.07
N SER A 429 13.98 28.89 -4.14
CA SER A 429 13.01 28.02 -3.48
C SER A 429 12.02 28.80 -2.61
N TYR A 430 12.24 30.09 -2.36
CA TYR A 430 11.31 30.97 -1.68
C TYR A 430 10.74 32.00 -2.67
N ASP A 431 9.41 32.10 -2.77
CA ASP A 431 8.75 33.19 -3.48
C ASP A 431 8.08 34.14 -2.49
N ILE A 432 8.71 35.29 -2.30
CA ILE A 432 8.19 36.38 -1.45
C ILE A 432 7.03 37.15 -2.09
N ASN A 433 6.77 36.95 -3.38
CA ASN A 433 5.65 37.59 -4.09
C ASN A 433 4.39 36.74 -4.04
N ALA A 434 4.52 35.45 -3.77
CA ALA A 434 3.44 34.52 -3.50
C ALA A 434 3.37 34.27 -1.99
N VAL A 435 2.43 34.92 -1.31
CA VAL A 435 2.37 34.87 0.16
C VAL A 435 1.01 34.39 0.64
N VAL A 436 1.02 33.68 1.78
CA VAL A 436 -0.14 33.64 2.67
C VAL A 436 0.03 34.74 3.69
N VAL A 437 -0.92 35.68 3.68
CA VAL A 437 -1.12 36.60 4.79
C VAL A 437 -2.13 35.96 5.73
N MET A 438 -1.73 35.81 6.99
CA MET A 438 -2.59 35.32 8.05
C MET A 438 -2.80 36.40 9.10
N SER A 439 -4.04 36.85 9.30
CA SER A 439 -4.39 37.56 10.53
C SER A 439 -4.77 36.54 11.58
N ILE A 440 -4.16 36.62 12.76
CA ILE A 440 -4.44 35.79 13.92
C ILE A 440 -4.92 36.68 15.06
N THR A 441 -6.13 36.42 15.56
CA THR A 441 -6.62 37.04 16.81
C THR A 441 -6.50 36.07 17.96
N TRP A 442 -5.78 36.47 19.01
CA TRP A 442 -5.65 35.72 20.27
C TRP A 442 -5.66 36.68 21.47
N GLY A 443 -6.44 36.37 22.52
CA GLY A 443 -6.56 37.23 23.70
C GLY A 443 -7.06 38.66 23.40
N GLY A 444 -7.81 38.85 22.30
CA GLY A 444 -8.26 40.17 21.83
C GLY A 444 -7.20 40.99 21.09
N LYS A 445 -5.98 40.48 20.92
CA LYS A 445 -4.92 41.10 20.13
C LYS A 445 -4.88 40.47 18.73
N GLU A 446 -4.89 41.30 17.71
CA GLU A 446 -4.70 40.89 16.31
C GLU A 446 -3.22 40.97 15.95
N SER A 447 -2.69 39.92 15.31
CA SER A 447 -1.32 39.85 14.78
C SER A 447 -1.38 39.43 13.32
N PHE A 448 -0.49 39.98 12.49
CA PHE A 448 -0.40 39.66 11.07
C PHE A 448 0.90 38.93 10.79
N LEU A 449 0.80 37.79 10.13
CA LEU A 449 1.93 36.98 9.70
C LEU A 449 1.90 36.88 8.18
N THR A 450 3.08 36.86 7.58
CA THR A 450 3.23 36.68 6.14
C THR A 450 4.22 35.55 5.92
N TYR A 451 3.76 34.48 5.29
CA TYR A 451 4.58 33.33 4.96
C TYR A 451 4.82 33.27 3.45
N PRO A 452 6.10 33.31 3.01
CA PRO A 452 6.41 33.13 1.60
C PRO A 452 6.11 31.70 1.18
N MET A 453 5.85 31.53 -0.11
CA MET A 453 5.68 30.22 -0.72
C MET A 453 7.05 29.53 -0.85
N VAL A 454 7.23 28.37 -0.23
CA VAL A 454 8.39 27.46 -0.32
C VAL A 454 8.19 26.39 -1.40
N ARG A 455 9.08 26.31 -2.39
CA ARG A 455 8.97 25.39 -3.52
C ARG A 455 10.12 24.40 -3.54
N PRO A 456 9.92 23.19 -4.07
CA PRO A 456 11.01 22.24 -4.28
C PRO A 456 12.01 22.75 -5.33
N ASP A 457 11.53 23.49 -6.34
CA ASP A 457 12.35 23.89 -7.49
C ASP A 457 12.33 25.41 -7.78
N SER A 458 13.41 25.90 -8.40
CA SER A 458 13.55 27.28 -8.91
C SER A 458 13.06 27.42 -10.34
N GLY A 459 12.32 28.50 -10.68
CA GLY A 459 11.78 28.69 -12.03
C GLY A 459 10.35 29.26 -12.07
N LEU A 460 9.75 29.23 -13.26
CA LEU A 460 8.36 29.61 -13.50
C LEU A 460 7.45 28.41 -13.26
N PHE A 461 6.66 28.46 -12.18
CA PHE A 461 5.76 27.37 -11.83
C PHE A 461 4.34 27.89 -11.58
N ARG A 462 3.37 27.04 -11.89
CA ARG A 462 1.97 27.22 -11.50
C ARG A 462 1.51 26.00 -10.71
N TYR A 463 0.90 26.25 -9.56
CA TYR A 463 0.44 25.22 -8.64
C TYR A 463 -1.08 25.27 -8.50
N THR A 464 -1.75 24.13 -8.66
CA THR A 464 -3.18 24.00 -8.29
C THR A 464 -3.34 23.67 -6.81
N CYS A 465 -2.34 23.10 -6.16
CA CYS A 465 -2.31 22.91 -4.71
C CYS A 465 -1.04 23.50 -4.13
N TYR A 466 -1.16 24.18 -3.00
CA TYR A 466 -0.02 24.69 -2.27
C TYR A 466 -0.22 24.62 -0.76
N THR A 467 0.78 24.19 0.02
CA THR A 467 0.70 24.15 1.49
C THR A 467 1.75 25.00 2.18
N TRP A 468 1.30 25.85 3.10
CA TRP A 468 2.15 26.53 4.07
C TRP A 468 2.09 25.81 5.41
N VAL A 469 3.25 25.53 5.98
CA VAL A 469 3.40 24.97 7.33
C VAL A 469 3.89 26.08 8.24
N ILE A 470 3.12 26.36 9.28
CA ILE A 470 3.36 27.48 10.20
C ILE A 470 3.56 26.91 11.59
N ASP A 471 4.73 27.13 12.17
CA ASP A 471 4.93 26.87 13.58
C ASP A 471 4.29 28.01 14.39
N LEU A 472 3.17 27.69 15.05
CA LEU A 472 2.45 28.68 15.87
C LEU A 472 3.25 29.12 17.10
N TYR A 473 4.22 28.32 17.54
CA TYR A 473 5.07 28.67 18.68
C TYR A 473 5.99 29.85 18.33
N ASP A 474 6.63 29.80 17.18
CA ASP A 474 7.50 30.88 16.68
C ASP A 474 6.68 32.13 16.32
N ALA A 475 5.50 31.91 15.74
CA ALA A 475 4.64 32.97 15.28
C ALA A 475 3.99 33.77 16.42
N LEU A 476 3.70 33.12 17.53
CA LEU A 476 2.92 33.68 18.63
C LEU A 476 3.59 33.33 19.96
N VAL A 477 4.67 34.06 20.25
CA VAL A 477 5.42 33.91 21.51
C VAL A 477 4.47 33.99 22.70
N GLY A 478 4.29 32.87 23.40
CA GLY A 478 3.42 32.74 24.58
C GLY A 478 2.08 32.03 24.34
N LEU A 479 1.71 31.69 23.11
CA LEU A 479 0.67 30.69 22.86
C LEU A 479 1.25 29.33 23.26
N GLY A 480 0.87 28.87 24.44
CA GLY A 480 1.21 27.53 24.88
C GLY A 480 0.41 26.51 24.09
N TYR A 481 0.39 25.28 24.58
CA TYR A 481 -0.64 24.30 24.22
C TYR A 481 -1.99 24.64 24.89
N ASP A 482 -2.22 25.89 25.27
CA ASP A 482 -3.50 26.31 25.81
C ASP A 482 -4.52 26.25 24.67
N GLY A 483 -5.63 25.55 24.90
CA GLY A 483 -6.72 25.35 23.97
C GLY A 483 -7.49 26.64 23.64
N SER A 484 -6.77 27.69 23.31
CA SER A 484 -7.31 29.00 22.99
C SER A 484 -7.76 29.03 21.53
N ASP A 485 -8.96 29.58 21.28
CA ASP A 485 -9.47 29.77 19.94
C ASP A 485 -8.58 30.75 19.16
N VAL A 486 -8.07 30.29 18.02
CA VAL A 486 -7.29 31.11 17.09
C VAL A 486 -8.21 31.54 15.95
N LYS A 487 -8.42 32.84 15.76
CA LYS A 487 -9.13 33.33 14.57
C LYS A 487 -8.14 33.60 13.45
N CYS A 488 -8.12 32.77 12.43
CA CYS A 488 -7.30 32.96 11.24
C CYS A 488 -8.10 33.69 10.13
N ARG A 489 -7.44 34.58 9.39
CA ARG A 489 -7.90 35.07 8.07
C ARG A 489 -6.77 34.84 7.09
N VAL A 490 -7.00 34.01 6.08
CA VAL A 490 -6.00 33.68 5.04
C VAL A 490 -6.28 34.50 3.79
N SER A 491 -5.26 35.16 3.28
CA SER A 491 -5.27 35.75 1.94
C SER A 491 -4.06 35.26 1.17
N THR A 492 -4.28 34.69 -0.01
CA THR A 492 -3.24 34.29 -0.96
C THR A 492 -3.15 35.32 -2.08
N GLY A 493 -1.95 35.62 -2.56
CA GLY A 493 -1.77 36.54 -3.69
C GLY A 493 -0.42 36.36 -4.36
N ALA A 494 -0.37 36.60 -5.68
CA ALA A 494 0.85 36.62 -6.48
C ALA A 494 1.05 38.04 -7.05
N GLY A 495 1.88 38.85 -6.39
CA GLY A 495 2.14 40.26 -6.76
C GLY A 495 1.02 41.24 -6.35
N LEU A 496 1.38 42.35 -5.70
CA LEU A 496 0.45 43.36 -5.17
C LEU A 496 -0.09 44.35 -6.23
N PRO A 497 -1.23 45.06 -6.01
CA PRO A 497 -2.19 44.94 -4.90
C PRO A 497 -3.63 44.58 -5.32
N ALA A 498 -4.35 43.90 -4.40
CA ALA A 498 -5.82 43.75 -4.24
C ALA A 498 -6.54 42.58 -4.95
N PRO A 499 -7.72 42.10 -4.44
CA PRO A 499 -8.44 42.46 -3.20
C PRO A 499 -8.47 41.33 -2.15
N SER A 500 -8.75 41.72 -0.90
CA SER A 500 -8.86 40.86 0.27
C SER A 500 -10.15 40.04 0.28
N SER A 501 -10.05 38.72 0.10
CA SER A 501 -11.07 37.81 0.63
C SER A 501 -10.73 37.50 2.08
N GLY A 502 -11.73 37.63 2.94
CA GLY A 502 -11.53 37.75 4.36
C GLY A 502 -12.40 36.81 5.14
N VAL A 503 -11.94 35.57 5.30
CA VAL A 503 -12.61 34.54 6.09
C VAL A 503 -12.33 34.78 7.59
N GLN A 504 -13.34 34.66 8.45
CA GLN A 504 -13.21 34.80 9.90
C GLN A 504 -13.38 33.42 10.53
N LEU A 505 -12.42 32.98 11.35
CA LEU A 505 -12.34 31.60 11.86
C LEU A 505 -12.42 31.53 13.39
N MET A 506 -12.71 30.34 13.93
CA MET A 506 -12.51 29.91 15.31
C MET A 506 -11.78 28.56 15.27
N ALA A 507 -10.56 28.48 15.79
CA ALA A 507 -9.75 27.25 15.72
C ALA A 507 -10.02 26.28 16.88
N ALA A 508 -9.82 24.99 16.57
CA ALA A 508 -9.98 23.83 17.43
C ALA A 508 -9.04 23.78 18.66
N VAL A 509 -9.54 23.17 19.74
CA VAL A 509 -8.85 22.91 21.00
C VAL A 509 -8.11 21.56 20.95
N CYS A 510 -6.77 21.54 20.87
CA CYS A 510 -6.01 20.31 21.09
C CYS A 510 -6.04 19.96 22.59
N PRO A 511 -6.56 18.80 23.02
CA PRO A 511 -6.36 18.33 24.39
C PRO A 511 -4.87 18.04 24.61
N ARG A 512 -4.36 18.38 25.80
CA ARG A 512 -2.99 18.07 26.23
C ARG A 512 -2.71 16.58 26.06
N THR A 513 -1.92 16.19 25.05
CA THR A 513 -1.11 14.98 25.16
C THR A 513 0.19 15.41 25.83
N SER A 514 0.52 14.79 26.96
CA SER A 514 1.73 15.11 27.70
C SER A 514 2.95 14.92 26.80
N ARG A 515 3.58 16.00 26.38
CA ARG A 515 4.93 15.96 25.79
C ARG A 515 5.85 15.26 26.80
N PRO A 516 6.62 14.22 26.43
CA PRO A 516 7.70 13.73 27.28
C PRO A 516 8.66 14.89 27.51
N ALA A 517 8.99 15.16 28.77
CA ALA A 517 9.99 16.16 29.11
C ALA A 517 11.37 15.70 28.60
N SER A 518 11.75 16.10 27.39
CA SER A 518 13.16 16.34 26.98
C SER A 518 13.25 16.69 25.48
N ARG A 519 13.61 17.94 25.20
CA ARG A 519 14.72 18.32 24.31
C ARG A 519 15.22 19.68 24.76
#